data_AF-A0ABC9VJ41-F1
#
_entry.id   AF-A0ABC9VJ41-F1
#
_cell.length_a   1.000
_cell.length_b   1.000
_cell.length_c   1.000
_cell.angle_alpha   90.00
_cell.angle_beta   90.00
_cell.angle_gamma   90.00
#
_symmetry.space_group_name_H-M   'P 1'
#
loop_
_entity.id
_entity.type
_entity.pdbx_description
1 polymer ?
#
loop_
_entity_poly.entity_id
_entity_poly.type
_entity_poly.pdbx_seq_one_letter_code
_entity_poly.pdbx_strand_id
1 'polypeptide(L)' 'MKSSSFPVAHLHEGALKKVQDLEKRLREETGEEIVLIAYKHKNNAQEGDK' A
#
# COMPACT_ATOMS: atom_id res chain seq x y z
N MET A 1 -23.68 2.33 2.79
CA MET A 1 -22.38 2.18 2.11
C MET A 1 -21.29 2.10 3.17
N LYS A 2 -20.55 0.98 3.29
CA LYS A 2 -19.42 0.91 4.22
C LYS A 2 -18.28 1.77 3.64
N SER A 3 -18.01 2.93 4.25
CA SER A 3 -16.85 3.75 3.90
C SER A 3 -15.59 2.99 4.27
N SER A 4 -14.92 2.38 3.30
CA SER A 4 -13.59 1.81 3.50
C SER A 4 -12.62 2.94 3.84
N SER A 5 -12.28 3.02 5.12
CA SER A 5 -11.26 3.95 5.60
C SER A 5 -9.90 3.35 5.24
N PHE A 6 -9.14 4.05 4.39
CA PHE A 6 -7.76 3.72 4.03
C PHE A 6 -6.82 4.66 4.79
N PRO A 7 -6.57 4.40 6.10
CA PRO A 7 -5.63 5.21 6.86
C PRO A 7 -4.24 5.13 6.22
N VAL A 8 -3.54 6.26 6.17
CA VAL A 8 -2.17 6.34 5.66
C VAL A 8 -1.27 5.35 6.40
N ALA A 9 -0.48 4.56 5.67
CA ALA A 9 0.51 3.70 6.28
C ALA A 9 1.66 4.52 6.88
N HIS A 10 2.07 4.19 8.09
CA HIS A 10 3.28 4.76 8.70
C HIS A 10 4.48 3.91 8.28
N LEU A 11 5.09 4.25 7.15
CA LEU A 11 6.32 3.61 6.68
C LEU A 11 7.53 4.31 7.28
N HIS A 12 8.44 3.53 7.88
CA HIS A 12 9.75 4.02 8.28
C HIS A 12 10.63 4.22 7.04
N GLU A 13 11.67 5.06 7.16
CA GLU A 13 12.52 5.50 6.03
C GLU A 13 13.05 4.35 5.17
N GLY A 14 13.52 3.27 5.81
CA GLY A 14 14.00 2.07 5.10
C GLY A 14 12.93 1.37 4.26
N ALA A 15 11.67 1.33 4.71
CA ALA A 15 10.57 0.78 3.93
C ALA A 15 10.15 1.73 2.79
N LEU A 16 10.17 3.04 3.03
CA LEU A 16 9.86 4.03 2.00
C LEU A 16 10.83 3.92 0.83
N LYS A 17 12.14 3.80 1.12
CA LYS A 17 13.17 3.62 0.09
C LYS A 17 12.93 2.38 -0.76
N LYS A 18 12.56 1.25 -0.15
CA LYS A 18 12.24 0.01 -0.88
C LYS A 18 11.03 0.18 -1.82
N VAL A 19 10.00 0.89 -1.37
CA VAL A 19 8.81 1.16 -2.20
C VAL A 19 9.16 2.06 -3.39
N GLN A 20 10.00 3.08 -3.16
CA GLN A 20 10.48 3.96 -4.23
C GLN A 20 11.38 3.21 -5.24
N ASP A 21 12.29 2.38 -4.76
CA ASP A 21 13.16 1.56 -5.63
C ASP A 21 12.33 0.58 -6.48
N LEU A 22 11.27 0.00 -5.92
CA LEU A 22 10.35 -0.87 -6.64
C LEU A 22 9.55 -0.11 -7.70
N GLU A 23 8.97 1.03 -7.33
CA GLU A 23 8.22 1.88 -8.26
C GLU A 23 9.07 2.27 -9.46
N LYS A 24 10.29 2.73 -9.21
CA LYS A 24 11.23 3.13 -10.26
C LYS A 24 11.53 1.97 -11.23
N ARG A 25 11.83 0.78 -10.70
CA ARG A 25 12.12 -0.39 -11.54
C ARG A 25 10.94 -0.77 -12.43
N LEU A 26 9.74 -0.81 -11.86
CA LEU A 26 8.54 -1.16 -12.63
C LEU A 26 8.24 -0.11 -13.71
N ARG A 27 8.43 1.18 -13.41
CA ARG A 27 8.27 2.26 -14.39
C ARG A 27 9.26 2.11 -15.56
N GLU A 28 10.52 1.81 -15.26
CA GLU A 28 11.56 1.60 -16.26
C GLU A 28 11.31 0.34 -17.13
N GLU A 29 10.82 -0.75 -16.53
CA GLU A 29 10.53 -2.01 -17.22
C GLU A 29 9.29 -1.94 -18.11
N THR A 30 8.25 -1.23 -17.68
CA THR A 30 6.95 -1.18 -18.37
C THR A 30 6.79 0.02 -19.29
N GLY A 31 7.51 1.11 -19.02
CA GLY A 31 7.27 2.40 -19.67
C GLY A 31 5.96 3.07 -19.25
N GLU A 32 5.28 2.56 -18.22
CA GLU A 32 4.00 3.05 -17.73
C GLU A 32 4.16 3.95 -16.49
N GLU A 33 3.21 4.85 -16.26
CA GLU A 33 3.15 5.62 -15.01
C GLU A 33 2.51 4.78 -13.89
N ILE A 34 3.24 4.58 -12.79
CA ILE A 34 2.83 3.70 -11.70
C ILE A 34 2.60 4.48 -10.41
N VAL A 35 1.46 4.23 -9.77
CA VAL A 35 1.11 4.81 -8.46
C VAL A 35 1.04 3.70 -7.43
N LEU A 36 1.87 3.78 -6.39
CA LEU A 36 1.84 2.87 -5.24
C LEU A 36 1.15 3.52 -4.04
N ILE A 37 0.13 2.86 -3.51
CA ILE A 37 -0.64 3.35 -2.35
C ILE A 37 -0.43 2.39 -1.19
N ALA A 38 0.20 2.88 -0.12
CA ALA A 38 0.38 2.14 1.13
C ALA A 38 -0.64 2.62 2.17
N TYR A 39 -1.51 1.70 2.62
CA TYR A 39 -2.49 1.95 3.67
C TYR A 39 -2.28 1.01 4.85
N LYS A 40 -2.58 1.50 6.06
CA LYS A 40 -2.59 0.64 7.24
C LYS A 40 -3.79 -0.30 7.15
N HIS A 41 -3.53 -1.60 7.16
CA HIS A 41 -4.59 -2.58 7.28
C HIS A 41 -5.24 -2.41 8.65
N LYS A 42 -6.53 -2.05 8.68
CA LYS A 42 -7.34 -2.21 9.88
C LYS A 42 -7.68 -3.69 9.90
N ASN A 43 -7.17 -4.45 10.87
CA ASN A 43 -7.68 -5.78 11.18
C ASN A 43 -9.14 -5.64 11.61
N ASN A 44 -10.05 -5.43 10.65
CA ASN A 44 -11.43 -5.83 10.82
C ASN A 44 -11.41 -7.33 10.56
N ALA A 45 -10.84 -8.08 11.51
CA ALA A 45 -11.32 -9.42 11.74
C ALA A 45 -12.81 -9.24 12.07
N GLN A 46 -13.63 -9.30 11.02
CA GLN A 46 -14.96 -9.82 11.19
C GLN A 46 -14.70 -11.24 11.73
N GLU A 47 -14.81 -11.39 13.04
CA GLU A 47 -15.33 -12.61 13.64
C GLU A 47 -16.58 -12.97 12.84
N GLY A 48 -16.39 -13.81 11.83
CA GLY A 48 -17.43 -14.54 11.15
C GLY A 48 -17.51 -15.89 11.82
N ASP A 49 -18.40 -16.00 12.79
CA ASP A 49 -19.39 -17.09 12.88
C ASP A 49 -18.91 -18.51 12.49
N LYS A 50 -18.31 -19.24 13.45
CA LYS A 50 -18.79 -20.55 13.91
C LYS A 50 -17.98 -21.10 15.09
#